data_AF-A0AAV0WYM0-F1
#
_entry.id   AF-A0AAV0WYM0-F1
#
_cell.length_a   1.000
_cell.length_b   1.000
_cell.length_c   1.000
_cell.angle_alpha   90.00
_cell.angle_beta   90.00
_cell.angle_gamma   90.00
#
_symmetry.space_group_name_H-M   'P 1'
#
loop_
_entity.id
_entity.type
_entity.pdbx_description
1 polymer ?
#
loop_
_entity_poly.entity_id
_entity_poly.type
_entity_poly.pdbx_seq_one_letter_code
_entity_poly.pdbx_strand_id
1 'polypeptide(L)'
;MLLTMEHECKAQFELFPNPERIDKVEESMNNLETVVRERNEAYYKLEVGESAERPGQLVTNLLGLNFFYRKFEHLIPKFLNKQWRDKHTFNVVNGNIEKFQRLYREKLHNANRKSRNRDRNHVMHLMKRYPNMDMEAVKQQYPSVDIEKIKSYHKVRGHYVP
;
A
#
# COMPACT_ATOMS: atom_id res chain seq x y z
N MET A 1 -27.24 -1.23 -16.68
CA MET A 1 -28.18 -2.36 -16.60
C MET A 1 -28.05 -3.14 -15.30
N LEU A 2 -26.87 -3.70 -14.95
CA LEU A 2 -26.73 -4.44 -13.68
C LEU A 2 -26.84 -3.52 -12.45
N LEU A 3 -26.14 -2.39 -12.45
CA LEU A 3 -26.23 -1.39 -11.37
C LEU A 3 -27.64 -0.80 -11.21
N THR A 4 -28.35 -0.60 -12.31
CA THR A 4 -29.75 -0.12 -12.27
C THR A 4 -30.68 -1.18 -11.69
N MET A 5 -30.49 -2.46 -12.05
CA MET A 5 -31.26 -3.56 -11.48
C MET A 5 -30.93 -3.77 -9.99
N GLU A 6 -29.67 -3.62 -9.60
CA GLU A 6 -29.24 -3.67 -8.20
C GLU A 6 -29.92 -2.56 -7.38
N HIS A 7 -30.00 -1.34 -7.94
CA HIS A 7 -30.70 -0.23 -7.32
C HIS A 7 -32.20 -0.54 -7.14
N GLU A 8 -32.87 -1.05 -8.18
CA GLU A 8 -34.28 -1.43 -8.10
C GLU A 8 -34.54 -2.56 -7.10
N CYS A 9 -33.74 -3.63 -7.10
CA CYS A 9 -33.86 -4.70 -6.11
C CYS A 9 -33.70 -4.16 -4.68
N LYS A 10 -32.74 -3.25 -4.44
CA LYS A 10 -32.59 -2.59 -3.14
C LYS A 10 -33.81 -1.73 -2.78
N ALA A 11 -34.39 -1.02 -3.74
CA ALA A 11 -35.57 -0.18 -3.54
C ALA A 11 -36.82 -1.02 -3.20
N GLN A 12 -36.96 -2.18 -3.83
CA GLN A 12 -38.06 -3.13 -3.59
C GLN A 12 -37.80 -4.09 -2.41
N PHE A 13 -36.66 -3.96 -1.73
CA PHE A 13 -36.20 -4.89 -0.68
C PHE A 13 -36.12 -6.36 -1.13
N GLU A 14 -35.82 -6.57 -2.41
CA GLU A 14 -35.62 -7.89 -3.01
C GLU A 14 -34.13 -8.26 -3.09
N LEU A 15 -33.84 -9.56 -3.02
CA LEU A 15 -32.50 -10.06 -3.25
C LEU A 15 -32.15 -9.95 -4.73
N PHE A 16 -30.92 -9.51 -5.01
CA PHE A 16 -30.44 -9.46 -6.38
C PHE A 16 -30.27 -10.89 -6.93
N PRO A 17 -30.84 -11.22 -8.11
CA PRO A 17 -30.90 -12.61 -8.58
C PRO A 17 -29.55 -13.30 -8.82
N ASN A 18 -28.51 -12.56 -9.22
CA ASN A 18 -27.16 -13.12 -9.44
C ASN A 18 -26.07 -12.05 -9.25
N PRO A 19 -25.65 -11.77 -8.00
CA PRO A 19 -24.74 -10.65 -7.68
C PRO A 19 -23.33 -10.85 -8.27
N GLU A 20 -22.88 -12.09 -8.41
CA GLU A 20 -21.56 -12.41 -8.99
C GLU A 20 -21.39 -11.85 -10.42
N ARG A 21 -22.49 -11.57 -11.13
CA ARG A 21 -22.42 -10.97 -12.47
C ARG A 21 -21.82 -9.57 -12.46
N ILE A 22 -22.03 -8.79 -11.39
CA ILE A 22 -21.45 -7.46 -11.26
C ILE A 22 -19.93 -7.60 -11.14
N ASP A 23 -19.47 -8.46 -10.24
CA ASP A 23 -18.04 -8.72 -10.01
C ASP A 23 -17.34 -9.23 -11.27
N LYS A 24 -17.94 -10.19 -11.99
CA LYS A 24 -17.39 -10.73 -13.25
C LYS A 24 -17.28 -9.68 -14.35
N VAL A 25 -18.27 -8.79 -14.45
CA VAL A 25 -18.24 -7.70 -15.43
C VAL A 25 -17.18 -6.67 -15.03
N GLU A 26 -17.08 -6.31 -13.76
CA GLU A 26 -16.06 -5.40 -13.25
C GLU A 26 -14.65 -5.95 -13.51
N GLU A 27 -14.40 -7.22 -13.18
CA GLU A 27 -13.14 -7.89 -13.47
C GLU A 27 -12.82 -7.87 -14.97
N SER A 28 -13.81 -8.19 -15.82
CA SER A 28 -13.63 -8.16 -17.27
C SER A 28 -13.29 -6.75 -17.79
N MET A 29 -13.94 -5.72 -17.26
CA MET A 29 -13.67 -4.32 -17.63
C MET A 29 -12.28 -3.87 -17.17
N ASN A 30 -11.84 -4.26 -15.98
CA ASN A 30 -10.48 -3.99 -15.47
C ASN A 30 -9.41 -4.70 -16.31
N ASN A 31 -9.66 -5.95 -16.72
CA ASN A 31 -8.76 -6.70 -17.58
C ASN A 31 -8.61 -6.02 -18.95
N LEU A 32 -9.71 -5.53 -19.53
CA LEU A 32 -9.67 -4.78 -20.79
C LEU A 32 -8.89 -3.46 -20.64
N GLU A 33 -9.11 -2.70 -19.57
CA GLU A 33 -8.34 -1.48 -19.31
C GLU A 33 -6.84 -1.79 -19.19
N THR A 34 -6.48 -2.85 -18.47
CA THR A 34 -5.10 -3.27 -18.26
C THR A 34 -4.39 -3.56 -19.58
N VAL A 35 -5.01 -4.36 -20.47
CA VAL A 35 -4.44 -4.67 -21.79
C VAL A 35 -4.26 -3.40 -22.64
N VAL A 36 -5.21 -2.47 -22.58
CA VAL A 36 -5.10 -1.20 -23.30
C VAL A 36 -3.95 -0.35 -22.75
N ARG A 37 -3.80 -0.28 -21.42
CA ARG A 37 -2.71 0.46 -20.76
C ARG A 37 -1.34 -0.13 -21.08
N GLU A 38 -1.20 -1.45 -21.07
CA GLU A 38 0.04 -2.14 -21.44
C GLU A 38 0.47 -1.80 -22.88
N ARG A 39 -0.47 -1.83 -23.82
CA ARG A 39 -0.21 -1.48 -25.22
C ARG A 39 0.21 -0.02 -25.37
N ASN A 40 -0.48 0.89 -24.69
CA ASN A 40 -0.14 2.30 -24.70
C ASN A 40 1.24 2.53 -24.08
N GLU A 41 1.53 1.91 -22.93
CA GLU A 41 2.84 2.04 -22.29
C GLU A 41 3.97 1.53 -23.19
N ALA A 42 3.79 0.40 -23.87
CA ALA A 42 4.75 -0.12 -24.83
C ALA A 42 4.98 0.86 -25.99
N TYR A 43 3.92 1.43 -26.55
CA TYR A 43 4.01 2.41 -27.63
C TYR A 43 4.78 3.67 -27.19
N TYR A 44 4.41 4.30 -26.07
CA TYR A 44 5.06 5.52 -25.60
C TYR A 44 6.52 5.31 -25.20
N LYS A 45 6.86 4.13 -24.65
CA LYS A 45 8.25 3.77 -24.35
C LYS A 45 9.11 3.64 -25.61
N LEU A 46 8.56 3.17 -26.72
CA LEU A 46 9.29 3.02 -27.98
C LEU A 46 9.45 4.36 -28.73
N GLU A 47 8.40 5.17 -28.76
CA GLU A 47 8.37 6.42 -29.53
C GLU A 47 9.02 7.60 -28.79
N VAL A 48 8.69 7.78 -27.51
CA VAL A 48 9.10 8.94 -26.70
C VAL A 48 10.17 8.57 -25.66
N GLY A 49 10.17 7.32 -25.20
CA GLY A 49 11.03 6.87 -24.09
C GLY A 49 10.47 7.20 -22.70
N GLU A 50 9.25 7.74 -22.62
CA GLU A 50 8.56 8.08 -21.37
C GLU A 50 7.35 7.17 -21.14
N SER A 51 6.83 7.14 -19.91
CA SER A 51 5.59 6.44 -19.58
C SER A 51 4.38 7.16 -20.18
N ALA A 52 3.38 6.40 -20.64
CA ALA A 52 2.10 6.92 -21.14
C ALA A 52 1.24 7.62 -20.06
N GLU A 53 1.64 7.50 -18.79
CA GLU A 53 0.86 8.01 -17.67
C GLU A 53 1.05 9.51 -17.46
N ARG A 54 0.13 10.06 -16.68
CA ARG A 54 0.14 11.46 -16.28
C ARG A 54 1.50 11.85 -15.66
N PRO A 55 2.16 12.90 -16.17
CA PRO A 55 3.48 13.27 -15.68
C PRO A 55 3.44 13.69 -14.21
N GLY A 56 4.45 13.26 -13.47
CA GLY A 56 4.61 13.58 -12.07
C GLY A 56 6.07 13.76 -11.69
N GLN A 57 6.29 14.23 -10.48
CA GLN A 57 7.63 14.42 -9.93
C GLN A 57 7.62 14.16 -8.43
N LEU A 58 8.72 13.63 -7.92
CA LEU A 58 8.92 13.48 -6.48
C LEU A 58 9.25 14.85 -5.89
N VAL A 59 8.43 15.29 -4.94
CA VAL A 59 8.52 16.62 -4.34
C VAL A 59 8.38 16.51 -2.84
N THR A 60 8.94 17.46 -2.09
CA THR A 60 8.72 17.54 -0.65
C THR A 60 7.57 18.47 -0.30
N ASN A 61 6.72 18.06 0.64
CA ASN A 61 5.66 18.91 1.18
C ASN A 61 6.22 19.94 2.18
N LEU A 62 5.34 20.76 2.78
CA LEU A 62 5.73 21.75 3.79
C LEU A 62 6.32 21.13 5.07
N LEU A 63 6.07 19.84 5.32
CA LEU A 63 6.66 19.08 6.44
C LEU A 63 7.96 18.37 6.02
N GLY A 64 8.44 18.61 4.81
CA GLY A 64 9.61 17.99 4.20
C GLY A 64 9.48 16.47 3.95
N LEU A 65 8.27 15.94 3.90
CA LEU A 65 8.00 14.55 3.50
C LEU A 65 7.90 14.45 1.97
N ASN A 66 8.56 13.44 1.41
CA ASN A 66 8.49 13.14 -0.02
C ASN A 66 7.09 12.66 -0.39
N PHE A 67 6.52 13.23 -1.46
CA PHE A 67 5.28 12.77 -2.06
C PHE A 67 5.35 12.91 -3.59
N PHE A 68 4.59 12.08 -4.29
CA PHE A 68 4.53 12.13 -5.75
C PHE A 68 3.51 13.18 -6.20
N TYR A 69 4.00 14.31 -6.71
CA TYR A 69 3.14 15.37 -7.24
C TYR A 69 2.77 15.08 -8.70
N ARG A 70 1.48 14.87 -8.96
CA ARG A 70 0.93 14.69 -10.32
C ARG A 70 0.64 16.07 -10.93
N LYS A 71 1.29 16.38 -12.06
CA LYS A 71 1.18 17.70 -12.74
C LYS A 71 -0.19 17.84 -13.41
N PHE A 72 -0.81 19.02 -13.36
CA PHE A 72 -2.06 19.31 -14.07
C PHE A 72 -1.77 20.23 -15.27
N GLU A 73 -2.66 20.19 -16.26
CA GLU A 73 -2.63 21.13 -17.37
C GLU A 73 -3.09 22.51 -16.90
N HIS A 74 -2.40 23.55 -17.36
CA HIS A 74 -2.69 24.94 -17.02
C HIS A 74 -2.61 25.80 -18.28
N LEU A 75 -3.54 26.75 -18.42
CA LEU A 75 -3.56 27.70 -19.54
C LEU A 75 -2.39 28.68 -19.51
N ILE A 76 -1.89 28.98 -18.30
CA ILE A 76 -0.87 30.00 -18.06
C ILE A 76 0.38 29.34 -17.45
N PRO A 77 1.60 29.77 -17.81
CA PRO A 77 2.83 29.30 -17.19
C PRO A 77 2.83 29.41 -15.65
N LYS A 78 3.54 28.46 -15.02
CA LYS A 78 3.65 28.32 -13.55
C LYS A 78 4.06 29.62 -12.84
N PHE A 79 4.98 30.39 -13.42
CA PHE A 79 5.48 31.61 -12.82
C PHE A 79 4.51 32.80 -12.89
N LEU A 80 3.43 32.72 -13.67
CA LEU A 80 2.37 33.75 -13.72
C LEU A 80 1.13 33.33 -12.92
N ASN A 81 0.89 32.02 -12.77
CA ASN A 81 -0.27 31.51 -12.04
C ASN A 81 -0.13 31.67 -10.52
N LYS A 82 -0.73 32.74 -9.97
CA LYS A 82 -0.71 33.04 -8.54
C LYS A 82 -1.33 31.91 -7.69
N GLN A 83 -2.51 31.41 -8.08
CA GLN A 83 -3.19 30.34 -7.35
C GLN A 83 -2.33 29.07 -7.25
N TRP A 84 -1.63 28.72 -8.32
CA TRP A 84 -0.74 27.57 -8.32
C TRP A 84 0.42 27.77 -7.34
N ARG A 85 1.08 28.93 -7.36
CA ARG A 85 2.24 29.23 -6.51
C ARG A 85 1.87 29.25 -5.02
N ASP A 86 0.72 29.82 -4.70
CA ASP A 86 0.25 29.93 -3.32
C ASP A 86 -0.10 28.55 -2.75
N LYS A 87 -0.64 27.65 -3.58
CA LYS A 87 -1.03 26.29 -3.18
C LYS A 87 0.15 25.30 -3.15
N HIS A 88 1.10 25.42 -4.07
CA HIS A 88 2.15 24.44 -4.29
C HIS A 88 3.51 24.97 -3.82
N THR A 89 3.66 25.08 -2.50
CA THR A 89 4.93 25.38 -1.84
C THR A 89 5.74 24.10 -1.65
N PHE A 90 6.66 23.89 -2.57
CA PHE A 90 7.52 22.71 -2.64
C PHE A 90 8.91 23.02 -2.10
N ASN A 91 9.58 22.03 -1.50
CA ASN A 91 10.99 22.15 -1.09
C ASN A 91 11.26 23.31 -0.13
N VAL A 92 10.35 23.50 0.82
CA VAL A 92 10.51 24.48 1.89
C VAL A 92 11.58 24.00 2.87
N VAL A 93 12.66 24.77 3.00
CA VAL A 93 13.71 24.53 3.99
C VAL A 93 13.42 25.36 5.23
N ASN A 94 13.20 24.71 6.37
CA ASN A 94 12.98 25.37 7.66
C ASN A 94 13.57 24.50 8.78
N GLY A 95 14.35 25.08 9.69
CA GLY A 95 15.00 24.35 10.79
C GLY A 95 14.02 23.61 11.72
N ASN A 96 12.77 24.07 11.83
CA ASN A 96 11.74 23.38 12.61
C ASN A 96 11.30 22.05 11.98
N ILE A 97 11.44 21.90 10.66
CA ILE A 97 11.04 20.69 9.93
C ILE A 97 11.97 19.53 10.26
N GLU A 98 13.26 19.77 10.44
CA GLU A 98 14.25 18.72 10.74
C GLU A 98 13.93 17.99 12.04
N LYS A 99 13.57 18.75 13.09
CA LYS A 99 13.14 18.18 14.37
C LYS A 99 11.88 17.32 14.22
N PHE A 100 10.90 17.78 13.45
CA PHE A 100 9.69 17.01 13.16
C PHE A 100 10.02 15.71 12.41
N GLN A 101 10.84 15.78 11.37
CA GLN A 101 11.24 14.59 10.60
C GLN A 101 11.98 13.56 11.46
N ARG A 102 12.86 14.01 12.37
CA ARG A 102 13.55 13.13 13.30
C ARG A 102 12.57 12.37 14.19
N LEU A 103 11.67 13.10 14.87
CA LEU A 103 10.65 12.49 15.73
C LEU A 103 9.70 11.56 14.95
N TYR A 104 9.37 11.93 13.71
CA TYR A 104 8.55 11.10 12.83
C TYR A 104 9.25 9.77 12.48
N ARG A 105 10.53 9.81 12.12
CA ARG A 105 11.35 8.61 11.86
C ARG A 105 11.48 7.74 13.11
N GLU A 106 11.72 8.33 14.28
CA GLU A 106 11.75 7.62 15.56
C GLU A 106 10.42 6.93 15.87
N LYS A 107 9.29 7.60 15.59
CA LYS A 107 7.94 7.02 15.73
C LYS A 107 7.76 5.81 14.81
N LEU A 108 8.11 5.93 13.53
CA LEU A 108 8.05 4.82 12.58
C LEU A 108 8.95 3.65 12.99
N HIS A 109 10.18 3.95 13.43
CA HIS A 109 11.10 2.94 13.94
C HIS A 109 10.50 2.20 15.15
N ASN A 110 9.92 2.92 16.10
CA ASN A 110 9.26 2.35 17.26
C ASN A 110 8.05 1.48 16.88
N ALA A 111 7.25 1.90 15.90
CA ALA A 111 6.13 1.11 15.39
C ALA A 111 6.62 -0.20 14.75
N ASN A 112 7.63 -0.14 13.87
CA ASN A 112 8.22 -1.30 13.23
C ASN A 112 8.86 -2.25 14.24
N ARG A 113 9.59 -1.72 15.23
CA ARG A 113 10.17 -2.51 16.33
C ARG A 113 9.08 -3.23 17.13
N LYS A 114 7.99 -2.54 17.47
CA LYS A 114 6.85 -3.14 18.20
C LYS A 114 6.16 -4.23 17.38
N SER A 115 5.93 -4.02 16.07
CA SER A 115 5.38 -5.04 15.16
C SER A 115 6.27 -6.28 15.11
N ARG A 116 7.58 -6.12 14.86
CA ARG A 116 8.54 -7.25 14.86
C ARG A 116 8.54 -8.02 16.19
N ASN A 117 8.44 -7.32 17.31
CA ASN A 117 8.34 -7.95 18.62
C ASN A 117 7.02 -8.70 18.81
N ARG A 118 5.90 -8.17 18.30
CA ARG A 118 4.60 -8.87 18.32
C ARG A 118 4.64 -10.15 17.49
N ASP A 119 5.14 -10.07 16.26
CA ASP A 119 5.27 -11.22 15.36
C ASP A 119 6.15 -12.30 15.98
N ARG A 120 7.32 -11.90 16.49
CA ARG A 120 8.24 -12.79 17.21
C ARG A 120 7.58 -13.43 18.42
N ASN A 121 6.87 -12.65 19.25
CA ASN A 121 6.15 -13.18 20.41
C ASN A 121 5.04 -14.14 19.98
N HIS A 122 4.33 -13.84 18.90
CA HIS A 122 3.28 -14.69 18.37
C HIS A 122 3.85 -16.05 17.93
N VAL A 123 4.92 -16.04 17.13
CA VAL A 123 5.64 -17.27 16.71
C VAL A 123 6.14 -18.06 17.92
N MET A 124 6.72 -17.39 18.94
CA MET A 124 7.14 -18.07 20.17
C MET A 124 5.97 -18.79 20.88
N HIS A 125 4.79 -18.17 20.95
CA HIS A 125 3.62 -18.78 21.59
C HIS A 125 2.99 -19.88 20.72
N LEU A 126 3.07 -19.77 19.39
CA LEU A 126 2.63 -20.81 18.47
C LEU A 126 3.47 -22.07 18.66
N MET A 127 4.80 -21.94 18.61
CA MET A 127 5.72 -23.08 18.78
C MET A 127 5.62 -23.70 20.19
N LYS A 128 5.34 -22.89 21.21
CA LYS A 128 5.13 -23.38 22.58
C LYS A 128 3.86 -24.24 22.71
N ARG A 129 2.77 -23.86 22.03
CA ARG A 129 1.48 -24.56 22.09
C ARG A 129 1.42 -25.76 21.15
N TYR A 130 2.07 -25.65 20.00
CA TYR A 130 2.03 -26.64 18.92
C TYR A 130 3.46 -27.08 18.59
N PRO A 131 4.00 -28.10 19.29
CA PRO A 131 5.37 -28.55 19.09
C PRO A 131 5.62 -29.20 17.72
N ASN A 132 4.59 -29.79 17.11
CA ASN A 132 4.66 -30.45 15.79
C ASN A 132 4.18 -29.54 14.64
N MET A 133 4.33 -28.22 14.79
CA MET A 133 3.90 -27.25 13.78
C MET A 133 4.80 -27.27 12.55
N ASP A 134 4.21 -27.10 11.37
CA ASP A 134 4.98 -26.92 10.14
C ASP A 134 5.73 -25.59 10.15
N MET A 135 7.06 -25.69 10.16
CA MET A 135 7.95 -24.54 10.24
C MET A 135 8.04 -23.78 8.92
N GLU A 136 7.77 -24.44 7.79
CA GLU A 136 7.79 -23.79 6.47
C GLU A 136 6.61 -22.85 6.31
N ALA A 137 5.40 -23.30 6.68
CA ALA A 137 4.21 -22.46 6.73
C ALA A 137 4.39 -21.23 7.63
N VAL A 138 5.01 -21.38 8.81
CA VAL A 138 5.28 -20.26 9.73
C VAL A 138 6.25 -19.26 9.11
N LYS A 139 7.26 -19.72 8.36
CA LYS A 139 8.22 -18.86 7.66
C LYS A 139 7.56 -18.05 6.55
N GLN A 140 6.64 -18.67 5.82
CA GLN A 140 5.87 -18.00 4.77
C GLN A 140 4.97 -16.91 5.35
N GLN A 141 4.33 -17.17 6.49
CA GLN A 141 3.44 -16.20 7.13
C GLN A 141 4.19 -15.08 7.86
N TYR A 142 5.36 -15.36 8.44
CA TYR A 142 6.18 -14.42 9.21
C TYR A 142 7.59 -14.26 8.64
N PRO A 143 7.75 -13.64 7.45
CA PRO A 143 9.06 -13.49 6.81
C PRO A 143 10.02 -12.58 7.58
N SER A 144 9.52 -11.72 8.47
CA SER A 144 10.31 -10.78 9.27
C SER A 144 11.03 -11.44 10.46
N VAL A 145 10.68 -12.68 10.77
CA VAL A 145 11.08 -13.38 11.99
C VAL A 145 12.08 -14.49 11.68
N ASP A 146 13.23 -14.46 12.35
CA ASP A 146 14.24 -15.50 12.28
C ASP A 146 13.86 -16.69 13.17
N ILE A 147 13.36 -17.75 12.53
CA ILE A 147 12.84 -18.97 13.17
C ILE A 147 13.95 -19.80 13.82
N GLU A 148 15.11 -19.91 13.17
CA GLU A 148 16.25 -20.68 13.70
C GLU A 148 16.72 -20.08 15.01
N LYS A 149 16.80 -18.74 15.04
CA LYS A 149 17.07 -18.01 16.28
C LYS A 149 15.98 -18.26 17.30
N ILE A 150 14.69 -18.28 16.92
CA ILE A 150 13.58 -18.56 17.86
C ILE A 150 13.69 -19.95 18.51
N LYS A 151 14.00 -21.00 17.75
CA LYS A 151 14.12 -22.39 18.27
C LYS A 151 15.09 -22.49 19.45
N SER A 152 16.12 -21.66 19.48
CA SER A 152 17.11 -21.65 20.57
C SER A 152 16.58 -21.09 21.90
N TYR A 153 15.48 -20.33 21.90
CA TYR A 153 14.98 -19.70 23.12
C TYR A 153 14.26 -20.68 24.04
N HIS A 154 14.58 -20.62 25.34
CA HIS A 154 13.88 -21.41 26.36
C HIS A 154 12.36 -21.19 26.35
N LYS A 155 11.89 -19.98 25.99
CA LYS A 155 10.47 -19.59 26.02
C LYS A 155 9.60 -20.36 25.03
N VAL A 156 10.23 -20.97 24.03
CA VAL A 156 9.58 -21.78 23.00
C VAL A 156 9.36 -23.21 23.50
N ARG A 157 10.15 -23.68 24.47
CA ARG A 157 9.96 -24.99 25.08
C ARG A 157 8.66 -24.96 25.88
N GLY A 158 7.66 -25.71 25.42
CA GLY A 158 6.43 -25.97 26.16
C GLY A 158 6.61 -27.10 27.16
N HIS A 159 5.67 -27.21 28.09
CA HIS A 159 5.55 -28.36 28.97
C HIS A 159 4.60 -29.36 28.29
N TYR A 160 5.15 -30.15 27.37
CA TYR A 160 4.44 -31.25 26.72
C TYR A 160 4.90 -32.55 27.38
N VAL A 161 3.93 -33.36 27.80
CA VAL A 161 4.17 -34.74 28.25
C VAL A 161 4.44 -35.58 26.99
N PRO A 162 5.44 -36.49 26.98
CA PRO A 162 5.77 -37.32 25.82
C PRO A 162 4.59 -38.09 25.24
#